data_AF-A0A0F0KBE1-F1
#
_entry.id   AF-A0A0F0KBE1-F1
#
_cell.length_a   1.000
_cell.length_b   1.000
_cell.length_c   1.000
_cell.angle_alpha   90.00
_cell.angle_beta   90.00
_cell.angle_gamma   90.00
#
_symmetry.space_group_name_H-M   'P 1'
#
loop_
_entity.id
_entity.type
_entity.pdbx_description
1 polymer ?
#
loop_
_entity_poly.entity_id
_entity_poly.type
_entity_poly.pdbx_seq_one_letter_code
_entity_poly.pdbx_strand_id
1 'polypeptide(L)'
;MRAGERRDLSASPRVQQLISERIAVVEHSALSDSHVAALRELFDGEYRATHGQWDPDRPYGYSPADVHTTIFRGNRAVAHVGFQRRVIRVGRAEVRVAGTGGVLVHPDWRSGGVGRRVMSRAQQAMRDDERVEFGYLGCRDEVVEFYERTGWSRVNAVERHVSMADATKTVMSHREPILVFAAVADPRGDAPSWPLGDIDLRGRPW
;
A
#
# COMPACT_ATOMS: atom_id res chain seq x y z
N MET A 1 -30.29 2.09 46.78
CA MET A 1 -29.98 2.71 45.47
C MET A 1 -28.80 1.97 44.85
N ARG A 2 -28.96 1.29 43.72
CA ARG A 2 -27.83 0.73 42.95
C ARG A 2 -27.72 1.49 41.63
N ALA A 3 -26.54 2.04 41.39
CA ALA A 3 -26.20 2.73 40.16
C ALA A 3 -26.27 1.76 38.98
N GLY A 4 -27.06 2.12 37.96
CA GLY A 4 -27.15 1.38 36.72
C GLY A 4 -25.88 1.57 35.90
N GLU A 5 -25.15 0.47 35.73
CA GLU A 5 -24.04 0.35 34.79
C GLU A 5 -24.58 0.53 33.36
N ARG A 6 -24.25 1.66 32.72
CA ARG A 6 -24.48 1.83 31.29
C ARG A 6 -23.48 0.91 30.57
N ARG A 7 -23.94 -0.27 30.15
CA ARG A 7 -23.18 -1.11 29.23
C ARG A 7 -23.04 -0.35 27.92
N ASP A 8 -21.80 -0.02 27.56
CA ASP A 8 -21.47 0.50 26.25
C ASP A 8 -21.70 -0.60 25.21
N LEU A 9 -22.85 -0.52 24.54
CA LEU A 9 -23.25 -1.45 23.48
C LEU A 9 -22.36 -1.34 22.23
N SER A 10 -21.46 -0.35 22.15
CA SER A 10 -20.53 -0.17 21.03
C SER A 10 -19.45 -1.24 20.93
N ALA A 11 -19.20 -1.99 22.01
CA ALA A 11 -18.18 -3.05 22.07
C ALA A 11 -18.68 -4.43 21.61
N SER A 12 -19.95 -4.58 21.20
CA SER A 12 -20.48 -5.88 20.77
C SER A 12 -20.01 -6.23 19.33
N PRO A 13 -19.39 -7.40 19.11
CA PRO A 13 -19.04 -7.87 17.76
C PRO A 13 -20.23 -7.91 16.79
N ARG A 14 -21.45 -8.09 17.31
CA ARG A 14 -22.70 -8.07 16.54
C ARG A 14 -23.12 -6.67 16.08
N VAL A 15 -22.73 -5.60 16.79
CA VAL A 15 -23.02 -4.21 16.40
C VAL A 15 -22.00 -3.71 15.37
N GLN A 16 -20.74 -4.16 15.48
CA GLN A 16 -19.73 -3.94 14.44
C GLN A 16 -20.09 -4.59 13.09
N GLN A 17 -20.98 -5.59 13.10
CA GLN A 17 -21.43 -6.35 11.94
C GLN A 17 -22.49 -5.62 11.08
N LEU A 18 -23.04 -4.49 11.55
CA LEU A 18 -24.03 -3.67 10.82
C LEU A 18 -23.48 -2.35 10.27
N ILE A 19 -22.18 -2.10 10.41
CA ILE A 19 -21.56 -0.89 9.87
C ILE A 19 -21.35 -1.09 8.36
N SER A 20 -21.96 -0.22 7.55
CA SER A 20 -21.78 -0.19 6.10
C SER A 20 -20.29 -0.10 5.76
N GLU A 21 -19.85 -1.03 4.92
CA GLU A 21 -18.48 -1.05 4.40
C GLU A 21 -18.44 -0.37 3.04
N ARG A 22 -17.47 0.53 2.85
CA ARG A 22 -17.26 1.27 1.61
C ARG A 22 -15.83 1.13 1.17
N ILE A 23 -15.62 0.92 -0.12
CA ILE A 23 -14.28 0.92 -0.71
C ILE A 23 -14.14 2.18 -1.56
N ALA A 24 -13.06 2.93 -1.35
CA ALA A 24 -12.73 4.14 -2.09
C ALA A 24 -11.40 3.94 -2.83
N VAL A 25 -11.34 4.38 -4.08
CA VAL A 25 -10.09 4.53 -4.85
C VAL A 25 -10.06 5.98 -5.29
N VAL A 26 -9.09 6.74 -4.79
CA VAL A 26 -9.08 8.21 -4.90
C VAL A 26 -7.67 8.65 -5.28
N GLU A 27 -7.57 9.53 -6.29
CA GLU A 27 -6.31 10.24 -6.58
C GLU A 27 -5.92 11.11 -5.39
N HIS A 28 -4.63 11.22 -5.11
CA HIS A 28 -4.10 11.95 -3.98
C HIS A 28 -4.61 13.39 -3.92
N SER A 29 -4.62 14.07 -5.07
CA SER A 29 -5.12 15.44 -5.23
C SER A 29 -6.62 15.59 -4.99
N ALA A 30 -7.37 14.49 -4.96
CA ALA A 30 -8.81 14.46 -4.74
C ALA A 30 -9.19 13.95 -3.33
N LEU A 31 -8.22 13.72 -2.45
CA LEU A 31 -8.49 13.39 -1.06
C LEU A 31 -9.22 14.54 -0.36
N SER A 32 -10.36 14.24 0.26
CA SER A 32 -11.02 15.18 1.17
C SER A 32 -10.30 15.24 2.51
N ASP A 33 -10.48 16.34 3.25
CA ASP A 33 -9.97 16.47 4.62
C ASP A 33 -10.40 15.32 5.53
N SER A 34 -11.65 14.84 5.36
CA SER A 34 -12.17 13.69 6.10
C SER A 34 -11.49 12.37 5.74
N HIS A 35 -11.09 12.18 4.48
CA HIS A 35 -10.34 11.00 4.05
C HIS A 35 -8.91 11.07 4.60
N VAL A 36 -8.25 12.22 4.51
CA VAL A 36 -6.92 12.44 5.10
C VAL A 36 -6.93 12.20 6.60
N ALA A 37 -7.94 12.72 7.32
CA ALA A 37 -8.09 12.50 8.75
C ALA A 37 -8.24 11.01 9.09
N ALA A 38 -9.07 10.27 8.34
CA ALA A 38 -9.26 8.83 8.57
C ALA A 38 -7.99 8.01 8.28
N LEU A 39 -7.22 8.38 7.25
CA LEU A 39 -5.93 7.73 6.98
C LEU A 39 -4.90 8.07 8.06
N ARG A 40 -4.85 9.32 8.52
CA ARG A 40 -3.99 9.71 9.64
C ARG A 40 -4.33 8.92 10.89
N GLU A 41 -5.60 8.77 11.25
CA GLU A 41 -6.02 7.91 12.36
C GLU A 41 -5.54 6.47 12.21
N LEU A 42 -5.68 5.88 11.01
CA LEU A 42 -5.23 4.52 10.72
C LEU A 42 -3.70 4.37 10.88
N PHE A 43 -2.91 5.25 10.26
CA PHE A 43 -1.46 5.16 10.27
C PHE A 43 -0.84 5.57 11.61
N ASP A 44 -1.34 6.64 12.23
CA ASP A 44 -0.87 7.07 13.54
C ASP A 44 -1.17 6.03 14.62
N GLY A 45 -2.28 5.30 14.48
CA GLY A 45 -2.62 4.19 15.37
C GLY A 45 -1.58 3.07 15.40
N GLU A 46 -0.88 2.84 14.28
CA GLU A 46 0.15 1.81 14.18
C GLU A 46 1.57 2.35 14.40
N TYR A 47 1.90 3.49 13.78
CA TYR A 47 3.30 3.90 13.58
C TYR A 47 3.70 5.17 14.31
N ARG A 48 2.77 5.91 14.94
CA ARG A 48 3.10 7.22 15.52
C ARG A 48 4.21 7.18 16.55
N ALA A 49 4.22 6.15 17.40
CA ALA A 49 5.21 6.00 18.46
C ALA A 49 6.63 5.78 17.92
N THR A 50 6.77 5.23 16.72
CA THR A 50 8.06 4.83 16.14
C THR A 50 8.52 5.74 15.01
N HIS A 51 7.59 6.37 14.27
CA HIS A 51 7.89 7.16 13.07
C HIS A 51 7.37 8.60 13.12
N GLY A 52 6.65 8.98 14.18
CA GLY A 52 6.00 10.28 14.29
C GLY A 52 4.68 10.35 13.54
N GLN A 53 4.13 11.56 13.40
CA GLN A 53 2.85 11.78 12.72
C GLN A 53 2.92 11.40 11.24
N TRP A 54 1.88 10.73 10.76
CA TRP A 54 1.72 10.41 9.34
C TRP A 54 1.44 11.67 8.51
N ASP A 55 2.24 11.81 7.44
CA ASP A 55 2.15 12.84 6.42
C ASP A 55 1.82 12.17 5.08
N PRO A 56 0.68 12.50 4.44
CA PRO A 56 0.30 11.92 3.15
C PRO A 56 1.29 12.27 2.02
N ASP A 57 1.92 13.44 2.06
CA ASP A 57 2.85 13.93 1.04
C ASP A 57 4.27 13.37 1.21
N ARG A 58 4.61 12.94 2.44
CA ARG A 58 5.92 12.41 2.78
C ARG A 58 5.86 11.37 3.90
N PRO A 59 5.22 10.21 3.68
CA PRO A 59 4.97 9.23 4.72
C PRO A 59 6.30 8.70 5.27
N TYR A 60 6.72 9.15 6.45
CA TYR A 60 7.97 8.75 7.13
C TYR A 60 9.24 8.89 6.27
N GLY A 61 9.21 9.80 5.29
CA GLY A 61 10.30 9.99 4.33
C GLY A 61 10.21 9.15 3.06
N TYR A 62 9.30 8.19 2.96
CA TYR A 62 9.01 7.45 1.72
C TYR A 62 8.39 8.37 0.65
N SER A 63 8.28 7.86 -0.57
CA SER A 63 7.50 8.51 -1.63
C SER A 63 6.00 8.48 -1.32
N PRO A 64 5.27 9.55 -1.65
CA PRO A 64 3.82 9.56 -1.52
C PRO A 64 3.16 8.62 -2.53
N ALA A 65 1.89 8.31 -2.29
CA ALA A 65 1.04 7.64 -3.27
C ALA A 65 0.34 8.68 -4.16
N ASP A 66 0.19 8.38 -5.45
CA ASP A 66 -0.70 9.13 -6.34
C ASP A 66 -2.14 8.64 -6.23
N VAL A 67 -2.36 7.37 -5.87
CA VAL A 67 -3.69 6.78 -5.71
C VAL A 67 -3.78 6.07 -4.37
N HIS A 68 -4.89 6.30 -3.67
CA HIS A 68 -5.22 5.69 -2.39
C HIS A 68 -6.41 4.75 -2.54
N THR A 69 -6.19 3.45 -2.30
CA THR A 69 -7.27 2.48 -2.12
C THR A 69 -7.52 2.30 -0.63
N THR A 70 -8.74 2.58 -0.16
CA THR A 70 -9.09 2.52 1.25
C THR A 70 -10.39 1.75 1.46
N ILE A 71 -10.42 0.85 2.43
CA ILE A 71 -11.66 0.25 2.93
C ILE A 71 -12.07 1.00 4.19
N PHE A 72 -13.31 1.46 4.20
CA PHE A 72 -13.96 2.15 5.32
C PHE A 72 -15.03 1.27 5.94
N ARG A 73 -15.16 1.36 7.27
CA ARG A 73 -16.35 0.90 8.01
C ARG A 73 -16.91 2.11 8.75
N GLY A 74 -18.03 2.63 8.25
CA GLY A 74 -18.51 3.95 8.65
C GLY A 74 -17.49 5.02 8.23
N ASN A 75 -17.05 5.84 9.17
CA ASN A 75 -16.05 6.89 8.91
C ASN A 75 -14.61 6.44 9.15
N ARG A 76 -14.39 5.22 9.68
CA ARG A 76 -13.05 4.73 10.02
C ARG A 76 -12.42 4.04 8.82
N ALA A 77 -11.20 4.45 8.46
CA ALA A 77 -10.38 3.68 7.54
C ALA A 77 -9.87 2.43 8.26
N VAL A 78 -10.18 1.25 7.72
CA VAL A 78 -9.79 -0.04 8.31
C VAL A 78 -8.68 -0.74 7.53
N ALA A 79 -8.48 -0.37 6.26
CA ALA A 79 -7.35 -0.83 5.48
C ALA A 79 -7.00 0.16 4.38
N HIS A 80 -5.72 0.21 4.02
CA HIS A 80 -5.19 1.09 2.98
C HIS A 80 -4.12 0.37 2.14
N VAL A 81 -4.08 0.68 0.85
CA VAL A 81 -2.98 0.42 -0.08
C VAL A 81 -2.85 1.63 -0.98
N GLY A 82 -1.66 2.22 -1.05
CA GLY A 82 -1.36 3.34 -1.93
C GLY A 82 -0.40 2.90 -3.05
N PHE A 83 -0.44 3.59 -4.18
CA PHE A 83 0.62 3.46 -5.18
C PHE A 83 0.97 4.78 -5.86
N GLN A 84 2.22 4.90 -6.28
CA GLN A 84 2.72 5.98 -7.12
C GLN A 84 3.06 5.44 -8.50
N ARG A 85 2.83 6.25 -9.53
CA ARG A 85 3.26 5.96 -10.90
C ARG A 85 4.69 6.45 -11.06
N ARG A 86 5.59 5.55 -11.50
CA ARG A 86 6.97 5.94 -11.79
C ARG A 86 7.56 5.12 -12.92
N VAL A 87 8.38 5.77 -13.75
CA VAL A 87 9.30 5.07 -14.65
C VAL A 87 10.58 4.77 -13.88
N ILE A 88 10.88 3.50 -13.63
CA ILE A 88 12.13 3.04 -13.03
C ILE A 88 13.02 2.42 -14.10
N ARG A 89 14.27 2.09 -13.73
CA ARG A 89 15.17 1.31 -14.60
C ARG A 89 15.38 -0.08 -14.02
N VAL A 90 15.29 -1.11 -14.86
CA VAL A 90 15.59 -2.50 -14.52
C VAL A 90 16.60 -3.03 -15.53
N GLY A 91 17.85 -3.22 -15.09
CA GLY A 91 18.97 -3.45 -15.99
C GLY A 91 19.11 -2.31 -17.01
N ARG A 92 18.77 -2.61 -18.28
CA ARG A 92 18.76 -1.65 -19.40
C ARG A 92 17.35 -1.17 -19.80
N ALA A 93 16.30 -1.77 -19.25
CA ALA A 93 14.92 -1.42 -19.60
C ALA A 93 14.40 -0.27 -18.74
N GLU A 94 13.54 0.55 -19.31
CA GLU A 94 12.67 1.47 -18.57
C GLU A 94 11.32 0.79 -18.33
N VAL A 95 10.84 0.83 -17.09
CA VAL A 95 9.63 0.10 -16.68
C VAL A 95 8.68 1.04 -15.96
N ARG A 96 7.42 1.08 -16.40
CA ARG A 96 6.38 1.85 -15.73
C ARG A 96 5.78 1.04 -14.60
N VAL A 97 5.96 1.50 -13.36
CA VAL A 97 5.48 0.79 -12.17
C VAL A 97 4.43 1.58 -11.40
N ALA A 98 3.51 0.85 -10.79
CA ALA A 98 2.77 1.25 -9.61
C ALA A 98 3.60 0.86 -8.37
N GLY A 99 4.48 1.77 -7.96
CA GLY A 99 5.26 1.62 -6.73
C GLY A 99 4.34 1.67 -5.53
N THR A 100 4.19 0.53 -4.86
CA THR A 100 3.13 0.26 -3.88
C THR A 100 3.66 0.42 -2.47
N GLY A 101 2.96 1.21 -1.67
CA GLY A 101 3.36 1.58 -0.32
C GLY A 101 2.16 1.82 0.59
N GLY A 102 2.43 2.10 1.87
CA GLY A 102 1.39 2.37 2.87
C GLY A 102 0.39 1.23 3.03
N VAL A 103 0.80 -0.02 2.86
CA VAL A 103 -0.07 -1.19 3.03
C VAL A 103 -0.32 -1.41 4.51
N LEU A 104 -1.54 -1.14 4.98
CA LEU A 104 -1.88 -1.27 6.38
C LEU A 104 -3.31 -1.77 6.56
N VAL A 105 -3.49 -2.71 7.50
CA VAL A 105 -4.80 -3.14 8.00
C VAL A 105 -4.85 -2.85 9.49
N HIS A 106 -5.91 -2.17 9.90
CA HIS A 106 -6.16 -1.87 11.29
C HIS A 106 -6.18 -3.17 12.13
N PRO A 107 -5.51 -3.21 13.32
CA PRO A 107 -5.38 -4.40 14.15
C PRO A 107 -6.67 -5.21 14.36
N ASP A 108 -7.77 -4.55 14.74
CA ASP A 108 -9.07 -5.20 14.99
C ASP A 108 -9.70 -5.91 13.77
N TRP A 109 -9.17 -5.66 12.56
CA TRP A 109 -9.68 -6.22 11.29
C TRP A 109 -8.65 -7.10 10.56
N ARG A 110 -7.54 -7.43 11.22
CA ARG A 110 -6.57 -8.41 10.72
C ARG A 110 -7.19 -9.81 10.73
N SER A 111 -6.66 -10.70 9.90
CA SER A 111 -7.13 -12.09 9.74
C SER A 111 -8.58 -12.27 9.23
N GLY A 112 -9.35 -11.20 9.03
CA GLY A 112 -10.70 -11.21 8.44
C GLY A 112 -10.75 -11.08 6.92
N GLY A 113 -9.61 -11.28 6.22
CA GLY A 113 -9.51 -11.16 4.76
C GLY A 113 -9.51 -9.72 4.21
N VAL A 114 -9.64 -8.70 5.06
CA VAL A 114 -9.68 -7.28 4.65
C VAL A 114 -8.41 -6.87 3.87
N GLY A 115 -7.24 -7.33 4.30
CA GLY A 115 -5.97 -7.09 3.59
C GLY A 115 -5.97 -7.57 2.14
N ARG A 116 -6.44 -8.81 1.90
CA ARG A 116 -6.57 -9.36 0.55
C ARG A 116 -7.53 -8.53 -0.30
N ARG A 117 -8.64 -8.09 0.29
CA ARG A 117 -9.66 -7.32 -0.42
C ARG A 117 -9.16 -5.93 -0.83
N VAL A 118 -8.49 -5.21 0.07
CA VAL A 118 -7.93 -3.89 -0.27
C VAL A 118 -6.82 -4.03 -1.32
N MET A 119 -5.97 -5.06 -1.21
CA MET A 119 -4.93 -5.34 -2.19
C MET A 119 -5.51 -5.67 -3.56
N SER A 120 -6.51 -6.56 -3.64
CA SER A 120 -7.17 -6.89 -4.91
C SER A 120 -7.83 -5.67 -5.56
N ARG A 121 -8.41 -4.76 -4.76
CA ARG A 121 -8.98 -3.51 -5.31
C ARG A 121 -7.88 -2.57 -5.81
N ALA A 122 -6.77 -2.45 -5.09
CA ALA A 122 -5.64 -1.63 -5.51
C ALA A 122 -5.00 -2.18 -6.79
N GLN A 123 -4.78 -3.50 -6.87
CA GLN A 123 -4.30 -4.15 -8.09
C GLN A 123 -5.26 -3.94 -9.26
N GLN A 124 -6.58 -3.93 -9.03
CA GLN A 124 -7.53 -3.58 -10.09
C GLN A 124 -7.32 -2.15 -10.57
N ALA A 125 -7.16 -1.18 -9.66
CA ALA A 125 -6.88 0.20 -10.03
C ALA A 125 -5.55 0.36 -10.80
N MET A 126 -4.53 -0.46 -10.48
CA MET A 126 -3.27 -0.50 -11.22
C MET A 126 -3.46 -1.10 -12.63
N ARG A 127 -4.28 -2.15 -12.78
CA ARG A 127 -4.61 -2.75 -14.08
C ARG A 127 -5.42 -1.81 -14.97
N ASP A 128 -6.27 -1.00 -14.37
CA ASP A 128 -7.11 -0.02 -15.08
C ASP A 128 -6.31 1.24 -15.49
N ASP A 129 -5.04 1.37 -15.07
CA ASP A 129 -4.18 2.51 -15.40
C ASP A 129 -3.16 2.19 -16.50
N GLU A 130 -3.38 2.72 -17.70
CA GLU A 130 -2.52 2.51 -18.87
C GLU A 130 -1.07 3.01 -18.68
N ARG A 131 -0.81 3.85 -17.67
CA ARG A 131 0.53 4.34 -17.33
C ARG A 131 1.30 3.36 -16.47
N VAL A 132 0.76 2.19 -16.16
CA VAL A 132 1.37 1.16 -15.30
C VAL A 132 1.51 -0.15 -16.08
N GLU A 133 2.69 -0.74 -16.03
CA GLU A 133 2.95 -2.08 -16.59
C GLU A 133 3.01 -3.15 -15.49
N PHE A 134 3.55 -2.77 -14.33
CA PHE A 134 3.75 -3.67 -13.20
C PHE A 134 3.39 -2.99 -11.87
N GLY A 135 2.87 -3.76 -10.92
CA GLY A 135 3.02 -3.39 -9.52
C GLY A 135 4.45 -3.68 -9.05
N TYR A 136 4.97 -2.83 -8.17
CA TYR A 136 6.29 -2.98 -7.57
C TYR A 136 6.22 -2.69 -6.07
N LEU A 137 6.85 -3.51 -5.23
CA LEU A 137 7.09 -3.17 -3.83
C LEU A 137 8.36 -3.83 -3.29
N GLY A 138 8.99 -3.13 -2.34
CA GLY A 138 9.87 -3.76 -1.35
C GLY A 138 9.09 -4.06 -0.09
N CYS A 139 9.42 -5.14 0.63
CA CYS A 139 8.81 -5.44 1.91
C CYS A 139 9.75 -6.15 2.87
N ARG A 140 9.29 -6.39 4.10
CA ARG A 140 9.97 -7.25 5.07
C ARG A 140 9.69 -8.72 4.76
N ASP A 141 10.60 -9.61 5.12
CA ASP A 141 10.44 -11.07 4.92
C ASP A 141 9.13 -11.63 5.51
N GLU A 142 8.75 -11.15 6.70
CA GLU A 142 7.60 -11.63 7.47
C GLU A 142 6.24 -11.40 6.79
N VAL A 143 6.16 -10.50 5.80
CA VAL A 143 4.91 -10.21 5.07
C VAL A 143 4.91 -10.73 3.63
N VAL A 144 5.96 -11.42 3.18
CA VAL A 144 6.03 -11.87 1.78
C VAL A 144 4.90 -12.85 1.43
N GLU A 145 4.57 -13.77 2.33
CA GLU A 145 3.51 -14.76 2.09
C GLU A 145 2.16 -14.09 1.82
N PHE A 146 1.89 -12.95 2.47
CA PHE A 146 0.68 -12.16 2.22
C PHE A 146 0.63 -11.69 0.76
N TYR A 147 1.72 -11.13 0.24
CA TYR A 147 1.78 -10.64 -1.13
C TYR A 147 1.71 -11.77 -2.15
N GLU A 148 2.41 -12.87 -1.95
CA GLU A 148 2.37 -14.05 -2.83
C GLU A 148 0.94 -14.61 -2.96
N ARG A 149 0.20 -14.68 -1.84
CA ARG A 149 -1.23 -15.08 -1.83
C ARG A 149 -2.15 -14.11 -2.58
N THR A 150 -1.68 -12.90 -2.88
CA THR A 150 -2.40 -11.90 -3.69
C THR A 150 -1.87 -11.79 -5.13
N GLY A 151 -1.04 -12.73 -5.57
CA GLY A 151 -0.58 -12.84 -6.95
C GLY A 151 0.70 -12.06 -7.26
N TRP A 152 1.41 -11.59 -6.25
CA TRP A 152 2.74 -11.02 -6.41
C TRP A 152 3.80 -12.12 -6.48
N SER A 153 4.89 -11.88 -7.17
CA SER A 153 6.01 -12.82 -7.32
C SER A 153 7.31 -12.15 -6.95
N ARG A 154 8.19 -12.88 -6.24
CA ARG A 154 9.52 -12.40 -5.87
C ARG A 154 10.40 -12.22 -7.11
N VAL A 155 11.23 -11.18 -7.08
CA VAL A 155 12.33 -11.00 -8.02
C VAL A 155 13.65 -10.90 -7.25
N ASN A 156 14.72 -11.43 -7.84
CA ASN A 156 16.05 -11.34 -7.26
C ASN A 156 16.83 -10.25 -8.00
N ALA A 157 17.03 -9.11 -7.34
CA ALA A 157 17.73 -7.96 -7.88
C ALA A 157 18.28 -7.11 -6.73
N VAL A 158 19.35 -6.36 -6.99
CA VAL A 158 19.78 -5.30 -6.08
C VAL A 158 18.99 -4.03 -6.40
N GLU A 159 18.40 -3.41 -5.38
CA GLU A 159 17.67 -2.15 -5.55
C GLU A 159 18.56 -0.95 -5.19
N ARG A 160 18.58 0.05 -6.07
CA ARG A 160 19.15 1.37 -5.86
C ARG A 160 18.04 2.40 -5.70
N HIS A 161 18.07 3.19 -4.65
CA HIS A 161 17.09 4.28 -4.43
C HIS A 161 17.69 5.51 -3.76
N VAL A 162 16.98 6.63 -3.81
CA VAL A 162 17.32 7.86 -3.08
C VAL A 162 16.97 7.70 -1.61
N SER A 163 17.86 8.10 -0.71
CA SER A 163 17.64 7.97 0.74
C SER A 163 16.38 8.72 1.20
N MET A 164 15.67 8.10 2.14
CA MET A 164 14.51 8.69 2.82
C MET A 164 14.90 9.90 3.68
N ALA A 165 16.10 9.85 4.26
CA ALA A 165 16.62 10.88 5.17
C ALA A 165 17.33 12.02 4.43
N ASP A 166 18.02 11.73 3.33
CA ASP A 166 18.87 12.68 2.61
C ASP A 166 18.75 12.50 1.08
N ALA A 167 18.07 13.45 0.42
CA ALA A 167 17.80 13.37 -1.02
C ALA A 167 19.07 13.42 -1.90
N THR A 168 20.22 13.79 -1.34
CA THR A 168 21.51 13.81 -2.07
C THR A 168 22.22 12.46 -2.07
N LYS A 169 21.76 11.52 -1.24
CA LYS A 169 22.38 10.20 -1.08
C LYS A 169 21.57 9.10 -1.76
N THR A 170 22.31 8.13 -2.27
CA THR A 170 21.76 6.88 -2.80
C THR A 170 22.02 5.75 -1.82
N VAL A 171 21.07 4.84 -1.67
CA VAL A 171 21.15 3.60 -0.90
C VAL A 171 21.09 2.40 -1.86
N MET A 172 21.88 1.38 -1.56
CA MET A 172 21.78 0.06 -2.20
C MET A 172 21.17 -0.93 -1.21
N SER A 173 20.02 -1.52 -1.55
CA SER A 173 19.37 -2.56 -0.76
C SER A 173 19.66 -3.93 -1.37
N HIS A 174 20.17 -4.85 -0.54
CA HIS A 174 20.62 -6.17 -0.97
C HIS A 174 19.80 -7.33 -0.40
N ARG A 175 18.85 -7.06 0.50
CA ARG A 175 18.23 -8.13 1.31
C ARG A 175 16.72 -8.05 1.45
N GLU A 176 16.12 -6.89 1.25
CA GLU A 176 14.68 -6.77 1.40
C GLU A 176 14.00 -7.45 0.21
N PRO A 177 13.03 -8.36 0.45
CA PRO A 177 12.26 -8.96 -0.63
C PRO A 177 11.64 -7.91 -1.54
N ILE A 178 11.86 -8.08 -2.84
CA ILE A 178 11.25 -7.29 -3.89
C ILE A 178 10.20 -8.16 -4.56
N LEU A 179 8.99 -7.64 -4.72
CA LEU A 179 7.90 -8.33 -5.37
C LEU A 179 7.27 -7.49 -6.46
N VAL A 180 6.84 -8.18 -7.50
CA VAL A 180 6.19 -7.59 -8.67
C VAL A 180 4.94 -8.38 -9.07
N PHE A 181 4.01 -7.73 -9.75
CA PHE A 181 2.96 -8.42 -10.50
C PHE A 181 2.70 -7.68 -11.81
N ALA A 182 2.28 -8.40 -12.86
CA ALA A 182 1.93 -7.79 -14.13
C ALA A 182 0.56 -7.07 -14.03
N ALA A 183 0.54 -5.77 -14.29
CA ALA A 183 -0.69 -4.96 -14.31
C ALA A 183 -1.37 -4.97 -15.69
N VAL A 184 -0.65 -5.33 -16.75
CA VAL A 184 -1.24 -5.49 -18.08
C VAL A 184 -1.62 -6.95 -18.27
N ALA A 185 -2.89 -7.22 -18.54
CA ALA A 185 -3.30 -8.49 -19.10
C ALA A 185 -2.97 -8.46 -20.60
N ASP A 186 -2.16 -9.39 -21.09
CA ASP A 186 -2.03 -9.58 -22.53
C ASP A 186 -3.24 -10.36 -23.06
N PRO A 187 -4.06 -9.81 -23.97
CA PRO A 187 -5.14 -10.55 -24.63
C PRO A 187 -4.65 -11.78 -25.40
N ARG A 188 -3.35 -11.88 -25.71
CA ARG A 188 -2.72 -13.00 -26.44
C ARG A 188 -2.05 -14.03 -25.53
N GLY A 189 -1.99 -13.79 -24.22
CA GLY A 189 -1.47 -14.73 -23.22
C GLY A 189 -0.02 -14.51 -22.79
N ASP A 190 0.73 -13.60 -23.41
CA ASP A 190 2.12 -13.26 -23.06
C ASP A 190 2.14 -11.99 -22.21
N ALA A 191 1.66 -12.09 -20.96
CA ALA A 191 1.79 -10.99 -20.01
C ALA A 191 3.28 -10.55 -19.95
N PRO A 192 3.57 -9.24 -19.92
CA PRO A 192 4.94 -8.76 -19.96
C PRO A 192 5.72 -9.38 -18.80
N SER A 193 6.87 -9.99 -19.11
CA SER A 193 7.75 -10.54 -18.11
C SER A 193 8.58 -9.43 -17.46
N TRP A 194 8.80 -9.54 -16.16
CA TRP A 194 9.67 -8.60 -15.46
C TRP A 194 11.09 -8.64 -16.06
N PRO A 195 11.69 -7.50 -16.46
CA PRO A 195 13.02 -7.50 -17.06
C PRO A 195 14.12 -7.99 -16.11
N LEU A 196 15.20 -8.52 -16.67
CA LEU A 196 16.36 -8.95 -15.88
C LEU A 196 17.29 -7.77 -15.56
N GLY A 197 17.83 -7.77 -14.34
CA GLY A 197 18.89 -6.88 -13.89
C GLY A 197 18.55 -6.10 -12.62
N ASP A 198 19.54 -5.37 -12.13
CA ASP A 198 19.40 -4.54 -10.94
C ASP A 198 18.44 -3.38 -11.19
N ILE A 199 17.80 -2.95 -10.10
CA ILE A 199 16.71 -1.98 -10.12
C ILE A 199 17.25 -0.62 -9.67
N ASP A 200 16.84 0.44 -10.35
CA ASP A 200 17.04 1.82 -9.95
C ASP A 200 15.71 2.54 -9.91
N LEU A 201 15.25 2.83 -8.68
CA LEU A 201 13.95 3.43 -8.43
C LEU A 201 13.85 4.87 -8.93
N ARG A 202 14.96 5.52 -9.31
CA ARG A 202 14.99 6.94 -9.75
C ARG A 202 14.28 7.89 -8.76
N GLY A 203 14.31 7.54 -7.48
CA GLY A 203 13.59 8.25 -6.43
C GLY A 203 13.65 7.46 -5.13
N ARG A 204 12.85 7.89 -4.14
CA ARG A 204 12.72 7.20 -2.85
C ARG A 204 11.90 5.91 -2.99
N PRO A 205 12.06 4.95 -2.06
CA PRO A 205 11.19 3.78 -1.98
C PRO A 205 9.77 4.17 -1.55
N TRP A 206 8.85 3.20 -1.59
CA TRP A 206 7.43 3.33 -1.22
C TRP A 206 7.08 2.55 0.04
#